data_AF-A0A955J2U3-F1
#
_entry.id   AF-A0A955J2U3-F1
#
_cell.length_a   1.000
_cell.length_b   1.000
_cell.length_c   1.000
_cell.angle_alpha   90.00
_cell.angle_beta   90.00
_cell.angle_gamma   90.00
#
_symmetry.space_group_name_H-M   'P 1'
#
loop_
_entity.id
_entity.type
_entity.pdbx_description
1 polymer ?
#
loop_
_entity_poly.entity_id
_entity_poly.type
_entity_poly.pdbx_seq_one_letter_code
_entity_poly.pdbx_strand_id
1 'polypeptide(L)' 'FLPNQKISNIHGEPKRIQFGERKQVIMPLFHPAAALYNGGLRATLLEDFARIPDILKQIK' A
#
# COMPACT_ATOMS: atom_id res chain seq x y z
N PHE A 1 -6.21 -3.02 -9.43
CA PHE A 1 -5.08 -3.50 -8.61
C PHE A 1 -5.54 -4.54 -7.60
N LEU A 2 -6.58 -4.29 -6.79
CA LEU A 2 -7.32 -5.33 -6.06
C LEU A 2 -8.80 -5.31 -6.49
N PRO A 3 -9.46 -6.46 -6.71
CA PRO A 3 -10.86 -6.48 -7.12
C PRO A 3 -11.76 -5.77 -6.11
N ASN A 4 -12.73 -4.99 -6.59
CA ASN A 4 -13.76 -4.29 -5.79
C ASN A 4 -13.22 -3.27 -4.76
N GLN A 5 -11.97 -2.83 -4.88
CA GLN A 5 -11.37 -1.87 -3.94
C GLN A 5 -11.02 -0.54 -4.62
N LYS A 6 -11.18 0.56 -3.86
CA LYS A 6 -10.74 1.91 -4.26
C LYS A 6 -9.45 2.28 -3.55
N ILE A 7 -8.44 2.72 -4.30
CA ILE A 7 -7.13 3.07 -3.73
C ILE A 7 -7.22 4.20 -2.70
N SER A 8 -8.14 5.15 -2.89
CA SER A 8 -8.41 6.25 -1.95
C SER A 8 -8.81 5.79 -0.55
N ASN A 9 -9.25 4.54 -0.40
CA ASN A 9 -9.75 4.02 0.86
C ASN A 9 -8.79 2.99 1.49
N ILE A 10 -7.82 2.46 0.74
CA ILE A 10 -7.02 1.31 1.19
C ILE A 10 -5.50 1.48 0.99
N HIS A 11 -5.04 2.67 0.60
CA HIS A 11 -3.61 2.95 0.53
C HIS A 11 -2.96 2.84 1.93
N GLY A 12 -1.71 2.37 1.98
CA GLY A 12 -0.97 2.18 3.24
C GLY A 12 -1.48 1.05 4.14
N GLU A 13 -2.56 0.35 3.76
CA GLU A 13 -3.12 -0.74 4.57
C GLU A 13 -2.64 -2.12 4.07
N PRO A 14 -1.79 -2.85 4.81
CA PRO A 14 -1.38 -4.18 4.41
C PRO A 14 -2.56 -5.16 4.40
N LYS A 15 -2.67 -5.95 3.34
CA LYS A 15 -3.67 -7.01 3.19
C LYS A 15 -2.95 -8.34 3.02
N ARG A 16 -3.38 -9.36 3.78
CA ARG A 16 -2.96 -10.75 3.58
C ARG A 16 -3.82 -11.35 2.48
N ILE A 17 -3.21 -11.80 1.40
CA ILE A 17 -3.89 -12.45 0.29
C ILE A 17 -3.31 -13.84 0.03
N GLN A 18 -4.14 -14.73 -0.50
CA GLN A 18 -3.71 -16.02 -1.02
C GLN A 18 -3.36 -15.83 -2.50
N PHE A 19 -2.14 -16.21 -2.89
CA PHE A 19 -1.66 -16.20 -4.27
C PHE A 19 -1.15 -17.60 -4.64
N GLY A 20 -2.00 -18.38 -5.33
CA GLY A 20 -1.78 -19.81 -5.51
C GLY A 20 -1.74 -20.53 -4.17
N GLU A 21 -0.64 -21.24 -3.88
CA GLU A 21 -0.42 -21.92 -2.60
C GLU A 21 0.22 -21.03 -1.52
N ARG A 22 0.67 -19.82 -1.88
CA ARG A 22 1.42 -18.94 -0.97
C ARG A 22 0.52 -17.86 -0.35
N LYS A 23 0.74 -17.56 0.93
CA LYS A 23 0.20 -16.36 1.57
C LYS A 23 1.18 -15.21 1.38
N GLN A 24 0.70 -14.09 0.86
CA GLN A 24 1.49 -12.88 0.65
C GLN A 24 0.85 -11.69 1.35
N VAL A 25 1.67 -10.76 1.82
CA VAL A 25 1.20 -9.47 2.32
C VAL A 25 1.45 -8.43 1.26
N ILE A 26 0.39 -7.76 0.82
CA ILE A 26 0.45 -6.67 -0.15
C ILE A 26 0.00 -5.39 0.54
N MET A 27 0.81 -4.34 0.44
CA MET A 27 0.43 -3.00 0.85
C MET A 27 0.17 -2.14 -0.39
N PRO A 28 -1.08 -1.77 -0.69
CA PRO A 28 -1.40 -0.85 -1.78
C PRO A 28 -0.85 0.54 -1.50
N LEU A 29 -0.33 1.20 -2.52
CA LEU A 29 0.18 2.57 -2.44
C LEU A 29 -0.29 3.36 -3.66
N PHE A 30 -0.36 4.69 -3.51
CA PHE A 30 -0.51 5.56 -4.68
C PHE A 30 0.70 5.42 -5.61
N HIS A 31 0.45 5.46 -6.92
CA HIS A 31 1.53 5.40 -7.89
C HIS A 31 2.39 6.69 -7.80
N PRO A 32 3.74 6.61 -7.79
CA PRO A 32 4.60 7.80 -7.65
C PRO A 32 4.33 8.89 -8.69
N ALA A 33 3.96 8.51 -9.92
CA ALA A 33 3.59 9.49 -10.96
C ALA A 33 2.37 10.35 -10.58
N ALA A 34 1.41 9.84 -9.79
CA ALA A 34 0.28 10.64 -9.31
C ALA A 34 0.71 11.72 -8.30
N ALA A 35 1.74 11.43 -7.51
CA ALA A 35 2.34 12.38 -6.57
C ALA A 35 3.16 13.48 -7.25
N LEU A 36 3.53 13.34 -8.53
CA LEU A 36 4.21 14.39 -9.30
C LEU A 36 3.28 15.57 -9.61
N TYR A 37 2.00 15.29 -9.88
CA TYR A 37 1.02 16.30 -10.29
C TYR A 37 0.13 16.79 -9.14
N ASN A 38 0.01 16.00 -8.07
CA ASN A 38 -0.78 16.33 -6.89
C ASN A 38 0.13 16.35 -5.64
N GLY A 39 0.50 17.54 -5.18
CA GLY A 39 1.40 17.73 -4.04
C GLY A 39 0.89 17.11 -2.73
N GLY A 40 -0.43 17.04 -2.52
CA GLY A 40 -1.02 16.38 -1.35
C GLY A 40 -0.75 14.86 -1.36
N LEU A 41 -0.85 14.22 -2.54
CA LEU A 41 -0.57 12.79 -2.67
C LEU A 41 0.89 12.44 -2.43
N ARG A 42 1.82 13.38 -2.62
CA ARG A 42 3.23 13.17 -2.29
C ARG A 42 3.44 12.97 -0.80
N ALA A 43 2.81 13.77 0.04
CA ALA A 43 2.89 13.63 1.49
C ALA A 43 2.32 12.28 1.94
N THR A 44 1.10 11.95 1.47
CA THR A 44 0.45 10.65 1.74
C THR A 44 1.31 9.46 1.33
N LEU A 45 1.93 9.51 0.13
CA LEU A 45 2.79 8.43 -0.35
C LEU A 45 4.01 8.21 0.57
N LEU A 46 4.64 9.30 1.02
CA LEU A 46 5.81 9.21 1.92
C LEU A 46 5.42 8.68 3.30
N GLU A 47 4.30 9.14 3.84
CA GLU A 47 3.76 8.66 5.12
C GLU A 47 3.44 7.16 5.06
N ASP A 48 2.78 6.70 4.00
CA ASP A 48 2.48 5.27 3.84
C ASP A 48 3.76 4.43 3.68
N PHE A 49 4.74 4.90 2.90
CA PHE A 49 6.03 4.21 2.72
C PHE A 49 6.78 4.07 4.04
N ALA A 50 6.72 5.08 4.91
CA ALA A 50 7.38 5.06 6.22
C ALA A 50 6.86 3.95 7.15
N ARG A 51 5.67 3.39 6.89
CA ARG A 51 5.08 2.29 7.68
C ARG A 51 5.65 0.92 7.37
N ILE A 52 6.36 0.76 6.24
CA ILE A 52 6.91 -0.53 5.78
C ILE A 52 7.73 -1.26 6.87
N PRO A 53 8.68 -0.61 7.57
CA PRO A 53 9.49 -1.29 8.58
C PRO A 53 8.65 -1.92 9.70
N ASP A 54 7.59 -1.25 10.15
CA ASP A 54 6.72 -1.75 11.20
C ASP A 54 5.79 -2.86 10.71
N ILE A 55 5.34 -2.78 9.47
CA ILE A 55 4.58 -3.84 8.81
C ILE A 55 5.44 -5.10 8.70
N LEU A 56 6.70 -4.98 8.28
CA LEU A 56 7.62 -6.12 8.17
C LEU A 56 7.83 -6.83 9.51
N LYS A 57 7.87 -6.11 10.64
CA LYS A 57 7.95 -6.72 11.98
C LYS A 57 6.72 -7.58 12.32
N GLN A 58 5.56 -7.26 11.75
CA GLN A 58 4.27 -7.94 12.00
C GLN A 58 3.98 -9.09 11.01
N ILE A 59 4.75 -9.21 9.94
CA ILE A 59 4.59 -10.27 8.91
C ILE A 59 5.22 -11.60 9.34
N LYS A 60 5.95 -11.64 10.47
CA LYS A 60 6.54 -12.85 11.04
C LYS A 60 5.52 -13.98 11.23
#